data_AF-A0A815ZYG3-F1
#
_entry.id   AF-A0A815ZYG3-F1
#
_cell.length_a   1.000
_cell.length_b   1.000
_cell.length_c   1.000
_cell.angle_alpha   90.00
_cell.angle_beta   90.00
_cell.angle_gamma   90.00
#
_symmetry.space_group_name_H-M   'P 1'
#
loop_
_entity.id
_entity.type
_entity.pdbx_description
1 polymer ?
#
loop_
_entity_poly.entity_id
_entity_poly.type
_entity_poly.pdbx_seq_one_letter_code
_entity_poly.pdbx_strand_id
1 'polypeptide(L)'
;MSGISKENYLSPIIPPDVKVKDIRLVEATNESLKDIGYLITSPDDVTVENGKFDIVPWPTKGWRALDPNTGNEAGTTEGSMEIYWEEDRLYGKNHAIATDSNHYLLGYGNFPSQSASLSNSNISKPSDISSVFIWSSDYHPDGGQLFFPTNGKPFISTLAPALGDDITPDHLTAFYVSEGYGLYIYPG
;
A
#
# COMPACT_ATOMS: atom_id res chain seq x y z
N MET A 1 3.29 -17.01 12.45
CA MET A 1 2.13 -16.10 12.47
C MET A 1 1.24 -16.50 11.31
N SER A 2 -0.05 -16.70 11.54
CA SER A 2 -1.02 -16.83 10.45
C SER A 2 -1.22 -15.44 9.83
N GLY A 3 -1.39 -15.37 8.50
CA GLY A 3 -1.76 -14.12 7.83
C GLY A 3 -3.12 -13.58 8.29
N ILE A 4 -3.44 -12.37 7.88
CA ILE A 4 -4.73 -11.71 8.16
C ILE A 4 -5.83 -12.47 7.38
N SER A 5 -6.93 -12.85 8.06
CA SER A 5 -8.08 -13.48 7.38
C SER A 5 -8.86 -12.45 6.55
N LYS A 6 -9.63 -12.93 5.56
CA LYS A 6 -10.52 -12.07 4.76
C LYS A 6 -11.45 -11.22 5.63
N GLU A 7 -12.05 -11.84 6.64
CA GLU A 7 -12.96 -11.15 7.56
C GLU A 7 -12.23 -10.02 8.31
N ASN A 8 -10.99 -10.28 8.73
CA ASN A 8 -10.17 -9.28 9.41
C ASN A 8 -9.69 -8.17 8.47
N TYR A 9 -9.49 -8.45 7.17
CA TYR A 9 -9.19 -7.42 6.18
C TYR A 9 -10.35 -6.45 5.95
N LEU A 10 -11.59 -6.90 6.14
CA LEU A 10 -12.79 -6.07 5.96
C LEU A 10 -13.27 -5.43 7.27
N SER A 11 -12.88 -5.99 8.41
CA SER A 11 -13.31 -5.55 9.73
C SER A 11 -12.24 -5.84 10.79
N PRO A 12 -11.11 -5.10 10.78
CA PRO A 12 -10.03 -5.31 11.73
C PRO A 12 -10.49 -5.00 13.16
N ILE A 13 -9.97 -5.75 14.13
CA ILE A 13 -10.20 -5.48 15.55
C ILE A 13 -9.20 -4.42 16.01
N ILE A 14 -9.67 -3.19 16.15
CA ILE A 14 -8.84 -2.06 16.61
C ILE A 14 -9.12 -1.82 18.10
N PRO A 15 -8.10 -1.91 18.99
CA PRO A 15 -8.26 -1.58 20.40
C PRO A 15 -8.70 -0.13 20.59
N PRO A 16 -9.64 0.17 21.52
CA PRO A 16 -10.14 1.53 21.73
C PRO A 16 -9.07 2.50 22.24
N ASP A 17 -8.00 1.98 22.86
CA ASP A 17 -6.86 2.70 23.42
C ASP A 17 -5.59 2.60 22.57
N VAL A 18 -5.71 2.15 21.30
CA VAL A 18 -4.55 2.08 20.41
C VAL A 18 -3.94 3.47 20.24
N LYS A 19 -2.61 3.53 20.34
CA LYS A 19 -1.88 4.77 20.10
C LYS A 19 -1.90 5.09 18.60
N VAL A 20 -2.41 6.27 18.27
CA VAL A 20 -2.35 6.80 16.91
C VAL A 20 -1.03 7.54 16.73
N LYS A 21 -0.40 7.32 15.58
CA LYS A 21 0.79 8.06 15.15
C LYS A 21 0.43 8.89 13.92
N ASP A 22 0.63 10.20 14.02
CA ASP A 22 0.59 11.06 12.85
C ASP A 22 1.83 10.80 11.99
N ILE A 23 1.59 10.48 10.73
CA ILE A 23 2.62 10.32 9.71
C ILE A 23 2.79 11.62 8.94
N ARG A 24 4.02 11.97 8.61
CA ARG A 24 4.32 13.18 7.85
C ARG A 24 3.85 13.01 6.41
N LEU A 25 3.10 14.00 5.90
CA LEU A 25 2.84 14.15 4.48
C LEU A 25 3.97 14.94 3.81
N VAL A 26 4.58 14.36 2.79
CA VAL A 26 5.62 15.00 1.96
C VAL A 26 5.23 14.93 0.49
N GLU A 27 5.70 15.87 -0.30
CA GLU A 27 5.60 15.77 -1.76
C GLU A 27 6.50 14.64 -2.26
N ALA A 28 5.96 13.82 -3.16
CA ALA A 28 6.73 12.77 -3.82
C ALA A 28 7.62 13.41 -4.89
N THR A 29 8.92 13.16 -4.76
CA THR A 29 9.96 13.50 -5.74
C THR A 29 10.94 12.33 -5.78
N ASN A 30 11.75 12.22 -6.83
CA ASN A 30 12.79 11.19 -6.87
C ASN A 30 13.82 11.32 -5.74
N GLU A 31 14.00 12.53 -5.19
CA GLU A 31 14.86 12.73 -4.01
C GLU A 31 14.18 12.24 -2.72
N SER A 32 12.89 12.56 -2.52
CA SER A 32 12.17 12.14 -1.32
C SER A 32 11.86 10.64 -1.29
N LEU A 33 11.74 10.01 -2.46
CA LEU A 33 11.50 8.57 -2.65
C LEU A 33 12.78 7.76 -2.72
N LYS A 34 13.95 8.41 -2.62
CA LYS A 34 15.25 7.75 -2.73
C LYS A 34 15.31 6.52 -1.82
N ASP A 35 15.84 5.43 -2.38
CA ASP A 35 16.00 4.12 -1.74
C ASP A 35 14.66 3.38 -1.43
N ILE A 36 13.50 3.95 -1.80
CA ILE A 36 12.17 3.33 -1.65
C ILE A 36 11.50 3.12 -3.02
N GLY A 37 11.71 4.05 -3.95
CA GLY A 37 11.09 4.01 -5.27
C GLY A 37 11.40 5.25 -6.10
N TYR A 38 10.58 5.50 -7.13
CA TYR A 38 10.68 6.71 -7.96
C TYR A 38 9.37 7.01 -8.69
N LEU A 39 9.23 8.25 -9.17
CA LEU A 39 8.09 8.66 -9.98
C LEU A 39 8.25 8.20 -11.42
N ILE A 40 7.13 7.79 -12.02
CA ILE A 40 7.01 7.41 -13.43
C ILE A 40 5.97 8.29 -14.13
N THR A 41 6.07 8.40 -15.45
CA THR A 41 5.16 9.21 -16.28
C THR A 41 4.26 8.36 -17.17
N SER A 42 4.57 7.07 -17.31
CA SER A 42 3.78 6.07 -18.00
C SER A 42 3.94 4.73 -17.27
N PRO A 43 2.89 3.87 -17.24
CA PRO A 43 3.07 2.48 -16.83
C PRO A 43 4.10 1.72 -17.68
N ASP A 44 4.30 2.14 -18.93
CA ASP A 44 5.30 1.54 -19.84
C ASP A 44 6.75 1.97 -19.54
N ASP A 45 6.95 2.93 -18.62
CA ASP A 45 8.29 3.38 -18.23
C ASP A 45 9.08 2.26 -17.53
N VAL A 46 8.39 1.28 -16.93
CA VAL A 46 8.94 0.21 -16.10
C VAL A 46 8.21 -1.11 -16.41
N THR A 47 8.84 -1.97 -17.21
CA THR A 47 8.28 -3.28 -17.59
C THR A 47 9.34 -4.37 -17.52
N VAL A 48 8.91 -5.63 -17.62
CA VAL A 48 9.85 -6.76 -17.71
C VAL A 48 10.60 -6.72 -19.05
N GLU A 49 9.90 -6.39 -20.14
CA GLU A 49 10.45 -6.34 -21.50
C GLU A 49 11.53 -5.26 -21.66
N ASN A 50 11.36 -4.12 -20.98
CA ASN A 50 12.34 -3.04 -21.00
C ASN A 50 13.45 -3.21 -19.94
N GLY A 51 13.38 -4.28 -19.13
CA GLY A 51 14.39 -4.66 -18.16
C GLY A 51 14.50 -3.74 -16.94
N LYS A 52 13.47 -2.95 -16.65
CA LYS A 52 13.45 -2.02 -15.50
C LYS A 52 12.56 -2.48 -14.35
N PHE A 53 11.69 -3.47 -14.57
CA PHE A 53 10.91 -4.04 -13.49
C PHE A 53 11.80 -4.95 -12.64
N ASP A 54 12.10 -4.51 -11.42
CA ASP A 54 12.95 -5.22 -10.46
C ASP A 54 12.27 -6.52 -9.99
N ILE A 55 12.94 -7.63 -10.25
CA ILE A 55 12.68 -8.94 -9.65
C ILE A 55 14.01 -9.38 -9.05
N VAL A 56 14.05 -9.53 -7.73
CA VAL A 56 15.27 -9.85 -6.97
C VAL A 56 15.16 -11.25 -6.38
N PRO A 57 16.29 -11.90 -6.01
CA PRO A 57 16.25 -13.21 -5.39
C PRO A 57 15.35 -13.23 -4.15
N TRP A 58 14.40 -14.16 -4.08
CA TRP A 58 13.49 -14.25 -2.93
C TRP A 58 14.23 -14.46 -1.60
N PRO A 59 13.70 -13.93 -0.49
CA PRO A 59 14.33 -14.11 0.81
C PRO A 59 14.35 -15.60 1.21
N THR A 60 15.51 -16.07 1.66
CA THR A 60 15.65 -17.43 2.20
C THR A 60 15.61 -17.42 3.73
N LYS A 61 15.01 -18.45 4.32
CA LYS A 61 15.00 -18.68 5.78
C LYS A 61 15.77 -19.96 6.10
N GLY A 62 16.63 -19.90 7.12
CA GLY A 62 17.40 -21.07 7.58
C GLY A 62 18.73 -21.26 6.83
N TRP A 63 19.19 -22.50 6.72
CA TRP A 63 20.56 -22.82 6.29
C TRP A 63 20.72 -23.16 4.80
N ARG A 64 19.62 -23.29 4.04
CA ARG A 64 19.68 -23.60 2.61
C ARG A 64 19.71 -22.30 1.80
N ALA A 65 20.86 -22.03 1.19
CA ALA A 65 21.03 -20.92 0.27
C ALA A 65 20.38 -21.20 -1.09
N LEU A 66 20.16 -20.14 -1.86
CA LEU A 66 19.84 -20.25 -3.29
C LEU A 66 21.05 -20.77 -4.07
N ASP A 67 20.78 -21.49 -5.15
CA ASP A 67 21.82 -21.77 -6.13
C ASP A 67 22.27 -20.45 -6.79
N PRO A 68 23.55 -20.32 -7.16
CA PRO A 68 24.06 -19.09 -7.75
C PRO A 68 23.24 -18.63 -8.96
N ASN A 69 22.84 -17.35 -8.95
CA ASN A 69 22.05 -16.70 -10.01
C ASN A 69 20.64 -17.29 -10.22
N THR A 70 20.02 -17.81 -9.17
CA THR A 70 18.62 -18.26 -9.19
C THR A 70 17.78 -17.46 -8.20
N GLY A 71 16.46 -17.63 -8.24
CA GLY A 71 15.55 -17.03 -7.27
C GLY A 71 14.87 -15.74 -7.70
N ASN A 72 15.13 -15.26 -8.92
CA ASN A 72 14.67 -13.99 -9.45
C ASN A 72 13.95 -14.13 -10.81
N GLU A 73 13.34 -15.30 -11.05
CA GLU A 73 12.72 -15.68 -12.32
C GLU A 73 11.19 -15.66 -12.26
N ALA A 74 10.62 -15.04 -11.23
CA ALA A 74 9.17 -14.92 -11.08
C ALA A 74 8.55 -14.08 -12.21
N GLY A 75 7.27 -14.30 -12.49
CA GLY A 75 6.49 -13.45 -13.41
C GLY A 75 5.88 -12.24 -12.70
N THR A 76 5.30 -11.34 -13.48
CA THR A 76 4.50 -10.22 -12.99
C THR A 76 3.00 -10.53 -13.08
N THR A 77 2.20 -9.76 -12.33
CA THR A 77 0.74 -9.72 -12.47
C THR A 77 0.30 -8.27 -12.58
N GLU A 78 -0.73 -8.01 -13.37
CA GLU A 78 -1.26 -6.68 -13.62
C GLU A 78 -2.79 -6.69 -13.55
N GLY A 79 -3.36 -5.55 -13.18
CA GLY A 79 -4.80 -5.35 -13.14
C GLY A 79 -5.16 -4.02 -12.49
N SER A 80 -6.45 -3.70 -12.53
CA SER A 80 -6.95 -2.47 -11.90
C SER A 80 -7.06 -2.61 -10.39
N MET A 81 -6.78 -1.52 -9.69
CA MET A 81 -7.11 -1.35 -8.28
C MET A 81 -8.10 -0.20 -8.14
N GLU A 82 -9.25 -0.47 -7.52
CA GLU A 82 -10.23 0.54 -7.16
C GLU A 82 -10.03 0.95 -5.71
N ILE A 83 -9.93 2.26 -5.47
CA ILE A 83 -9.89 2.83 -4.11
C ILE A 83 -11.07 3.78 -3.98
N TYR A 84 -11.94 3.54 -3.01
CA TYR A 84 -13.19 4.28 -2.87
C TYR A 84 -13.65 4.36 -1.42
N TRP A 85 -14.44 5.41 -1.14
CA TRP A 85 -15.07 5.58 0.16
C TRP A 85 -16.47 4.98 0.16
N GLU A 86 -16.81 4.24 1.21
CA GLU A 86 -18.20 4.01 1.62
C GLU A 86 -18.36 4.63 3.01
N GLU A 87 -19.17 5.69 3.08
CA GLU A 87 -19.32 6.49 4.31
C GLU A 87 -17.95 7.01 4.80
N ASP A 88 -17.53 6.64 6.01
CA ASP A 88 -16.24 6.98 6.60
C ASP A 88 -15.18 5.87 6.49
N ARG A 89 -15.37 4.91 5.58
CA ARG A 89 -14.45 3.79 5.37
C ARG A 89 -13.82 3.83 3.99
N LEU A 90 -12.51 3.73 3.94
CA LEU A 90 -11.75 3.69 2.69
C LEU A 90 -11.50 2.23 2.34
N TYR A 91 -12.01 1.78 1.20
CA TYR A 91 -11.82 0.43 0.70
C TYR A 91 -10.89 0.41 -0.52
N GLY A 92 -10.20 -0.71 -0.68
CA GLY A 92 -9.38 -1.04 -1.83
C GLY A 92 -9.80 -2.39 -2.40
N LYS A 93 -10.06 -2.47 -3.71
CA LYS A 93 -10.37 -3.71 -4.41
C LYS A 93 -9.36 -3.95 -5.53
N ASN A 94 -8.59 -5.03 -5.42
CA ASN A 94 -7.57 -5.42 -6.38
C ASN A 94 -8.13 -6.45 -7.37
N HIS A 95 -8.41 -6.03 -8.59
CA HIS A 95 -8.96 -6.92 -9.62
C HIS A 95 -7.92 -7.84 -10.28
N ALA A 96 -6.62 -7.61 -10.03
CA ALA A 96 -5.55 -8.53 -10.45
C ALA A 96 -5.54 -9.82 -9.61
N ILE A 97 -6.04 -9.76 -8.37
CA ILE A 97 -6.06 -10.90 -7.46
C ILE A 97 -7.37 -11.67 -7.67
N ALA A 98 -7.28 -12.82 -8.35
CA ALA A 98 -8.40 -13.70 -8.65
C ALA A 98 -8.87 -14.57 -7.46
N THR A 99 -8.67 -14.10 -6.22
CA THR A 99 -9.07 -14.80 -5.00
C THR A 99 -10.15 -14.01 -4.25
N ASP A 100 -10.79 -14.67 -3.28
CA ASP A 100 -11.77 -14.02 -2.40
C ASP A 100 -11.17 -12.97 -1.45
N SER A 101 -9.83 -12.90 -1.36
CA SER A 101 -9.09 -11.96 -0.51
C SER A 101 -8.51 -10.82 -1.34
N ASN A 102 -9.36 -10.17 -2.13
CA ASN A 102 -9.01 -9.09 -3.05
C ASN A 102 -9.71 -7.76 -2.74
N HIS A 103 -10.38 -7.68 -1.60
CA HIS A 103 -11.10 -6.52 -1.12
C HIS A 103 -10.71 -6.26 0.33
N TYR A 104 -10.30 -5.03 0.62
CA TYR A 104 -9.64 -4.66 1.86
C TYR A 104 -10.21 -3.34 2.38
N LEU A 105 -10.40 -3.23 3.68
CA LEU A 105 -10.51 -1.95 4.35
C LEU A 105 -9.10 -1.36 4.45
N LEU A 106 -8.84 -0.24 3.79
CA LEU A 106 -7.54 0.45 3.83
C LEU A 106 -7.45 1.38 5.04
N GLY A 107 -8.58 1.97 5.45
CA GLY A 107 -8.59 2.88 6.59
C GLY A 107 -9.96 3.48 6.90
N TYR A 108 -9.96 4.40 7.86
CA TYR A 108 -11.15 5.09 8.34
C TYR A 108 -10.97 6.60 8.26
N GLY A 109 -12.03 7.34 7.95
CA GLY A 109 -12.06 8.80 7.98
C GLY A 109 -12.24 9.36 9.39
N ASN A 110 -12.92 8.61 10.26
CA ASN A 110 -13.01 8.87 11.70
C ASN A 110 -12.38 7.72 12.47
N PHE A 111 -11.88 7.98 13.67
CA PHE A 111 -11.29 6.92 14.48
C PHE A 111 -12.37 5.87 14.85
N PRO A 112 -12.11 4.55 14.77
CA PRO A 112 -13.17 3.52 14.86
C PRO A 112 -14.04 3.59 16.13
N SER A 113 -13.46 3.97 17.27
CA SER A 113 -14.23 4.11 18.53
C SER A 113 -15.22 5.28 18.49
N GLN A 114 -14.98 6.28 17.64
CA GLN A 114 -15.88 7.40 17.38
C GLN A 114 -17.00 6.96 16.45
N SER A 115 -16.68 6.27 15.34
CA SER A 115 -17.68 5.78 14.36
C SER A 115 -18.71 4.83 14.97
N ALA A 116 -18.30 3.96 15.90
CA ALA A 116 -19.21 3.04 16.60
C ALA A 116 -20.27 3.74 17.47
N SER A 117 -20.08 5.02 17.79
CA SER A 117 -20.99 5.83 18.62
C SER A 117 -21.88 6.79 17.82
N LEU A 118 -21.67 6.90 16.51
CA LEU A 118 -22.44 7.79 15.63
C LEU A 118 -23.72 7.10 15.17
N SER A 119 -24.87 7.77 15.30
CA SER A 119 -26.07 7.38 14.55
C SER A 119 -25.84 7.53 13.05
N ASN A 120 -26.50 6.72 12.21
CA ASN A 120 -26.34 6.75 10.73
C ASN A 120 -26.47 8.16 10.09
N SER A 121 -27.05 9.14 10.78
CA SER A 121 -27.15 10.54 10.34
C SER A 121 -25.91 11.40 10.57
N ASN A 122 -24.91 10.92 11.32
CA ASN A 122 -23.73 11.69 11.76
C ASN A 122 -22.40 11.12 11.23
N ILE A 123 -22.43 10.13 10.34
CA ILE A 123 -21.22 9.60 9.71
C ILE A 123 -20.71 10.63 8.70
N SER A 124 -19.42 10.97 8.79
CA SER A 124 -18.78 11.92 7.89
C SER A 124 -18.96 11.49 6.44
N LYS A 125 -19.37 12.41 5.57
CA LYS A 125 -19.36 12.15 4.14
C LYS A 125 -17.92 12.19 3.65
N PRO A 126 -17.59 11.50 2.54
CA PRO A 126 -16.24 11.54 1.97
C PRO A 126 -15.70 12.96 1.73
N SER A 127 -16.59 13.92 1.42
CA SER A 127 -16.24 15.34 1.24
C SER A 127 -15.73 16.04 2.51
N ASP A 128 -16.04 15.49 3.68
CA ASP A 128 -15.77 16.10 4.98
C ASP A 128 -14.53 15.46 5.66
N ILE A 129 -13.97 14.41 5.04
CA ILE A 129 -12.82 13.67 5.55
C ILE A 129 -11.53 14.45 5.24
N SER A 130 -10.82 14.83 6.30
CA SER A 130 -9.54 15.55 6.20
C SER A 130 -8.32 14.71 6.60
N SER A 131 -8.55 13.51 7.13
CA SER A 131 -7.52 12.56 7.57
C SER A 131 -7.98 11.13 7.36
N VAL A 132 -7.03 10.20 7.18
CA VAL A 132 -7.31 8.76 7.10
C VAL A 132 -6.49 8.03 8.15
N PHE A 133 -7.16 7.21 8.96
CA PHE A 133 -6.53 6.28 9.89
C PHE A 133 -6.27 4.96 9.17
N ILE A 134 -5.01 4.67 8.88
CA ILE A 134 -4.57 3.38 8.32
C ILE A 134 -4.22 2.41 9.45
N TRP A 135 -4.38 1.11 9.22
CA TRP A 135 -4.21 0.08 10.25
C TRP A 135 -3.29 -1.08 9.83
N SER A 136 -2.99 -1.21 8.54
CA SER A 136 -2.13 -2.26 7.98
C SER A 136 -1.27 -1.72 6.85
N SER A 137 -0.16 -2.41 6.60
CA SER A 137 0.68 -2.28 5.41
C SER A 137 1.12 -3.68 5.01
N ASP A 138 1.40 -3.88 3.73
CA ASP A 138 2.10 -5.04 3.20
C ASP A 138 3.37 -4.60 2.48
N TYR A 139 4.13 -5.58 1.99
CA TYR A 139 5.36 -5.38 1.25
C TYR A 139 5.64 -6.59 0.35
N HIS A 140 6.43 -6.37 -0.72
CA HIS A 140 6.79 -7.39 -1.69
C HIS A 140 8.32 -7.61 -1.63
N PRO A 141 8.80 -8.69 -1.00
CA PRO A 141 10.22 -8.84 -0.71
C PRO A 141 11.11 -9.07 -1.93
N ASP A 142 10.51 -9.50 -3.04
CA ASP A 142 11.23 -10.07 -4.20
C ASP A 142 10.80 -9.49 -5.55
N GLY A 143 9.82 -8.59 -5.57
CA GLY A 143 9.37 -7.90 -6.78
C GLY A 143 8.96 -6.47 -6.48
N GLY A 144 9.30 -5.57 -7.40
CA GLY A 144 8.83 -4.20 -7.32
C GLY A 144 7.32 -4.10 -7.56
N GLN A 145 6.74 -2.95 -7.23
CA GLN A 145 5.32 -2.69 -7.42
C GLN A 145 5.10 -1.32 -8.06
N LEU A 146 4.15 -1.25 -8.98
CA LEU A 146 3.84 -0.05 -9.73
C LEU A 146 2.37 0.33 -9.56
N PHE A 147 2.11 1.59 -9.25
CA PHE A 147 0.78 2.20 -9.30
C PHE A 147 0.76 3.39 -10.25
N PHE A 148 -0.18 3.40 -11.18
CA PHE A 148 -0.41 4.51 -12.10
C PHE A 148 -1.89 4.90 -12.11
N PRO A 149 -2.26 6.17 -11.83
CA PRO A 149 -3.65 6.57 -11.77
C PRO A 149 -4.29 6.60 -13.17
N THR A 150 -5.31 5.77 -13.39
CA THR A 150 -6.02 5.69 -14.69
C THR A 150 -6.84 6.94 -15.03
N ASN A 151 -7.16 7.75 -14.00
CA ASN A 151 -7.87 9.03 -14.15
C ASN A 151 -6.92 10.24 -14.12
N GLY A 152 -5.60 10.01 -14.08
CA GLY A 152 -4.57 11.03 -14.02
C GLY A 152 -4.50 11.82 -12.71
N LYS A 153 -5.42 11.61 -11.76
CA LYS A 153 -5.52 12.41 -10.53
C LYS A 153 -4.35 12.14 -9.59
N PRO A 154 -3.97 13.13 -8.76
CA PRO A 154 -3.02 12.90 -7.70
C PRO A 154 -3.55 11.89 -6.68
N PHE A 155 -2.63 11.22 -5.99
CA PHE A 155 -2.95 10.27 -4.94
C PHE A 155 -1.91 10.33 -3.82
N ILE A 156 -2.20 9.67 -2.70
CA ILE A 156 -1.28 9.53 -1.58
C ILE A 156 -0.91 8.06 -1.44
N SER A 157 0.37 7.77 -1.28
CA SER A 157 0.88 6.45 -0.91
C SER A 157 1.62 6.53 0.43
N THR A 158 1.45 5.53 1.29
CA THR A 158 2.16 5.44 2.56
C THR A 158 3.22 4.37 2.48
N LEU A 159 4.49 4.76 2.60
CA LEU A 159 5.63 3.88 2.42
C LEU A 159 6.57 3.98 3.61
N ALA A 160 7.42 2.96 3.76
CA ALA A 160 8.54 2.96 4.69
C ALA A 160 9.79 2.44 3.97
N PRO A 161 10.99 2.71 4.50
CA PRO A 161 12.22 2.08 4.01
C PRO A 161 12.16 0.55 4.15
N ALA A 162 12.90 -0.17 3.32
CA ALA A 162 12.99 -1.63 3.37
C ALA A 162 13.67 -2.13 4.66
N LEU A 163 12.86 -2.39 5.70
CA LEU A 163 13.29 -2.91 7.00
C LEU A 163 12.73 -4.31 7.31
N GLY A 164 12.06 -4.94 6.32
CA GLY A 164 11.45 -6.26 6.48
C GLY A 164 10.41 -6.31 7.60
N ASP A 165 10.43 -7.36 8.41
CA ASP A 165 9.44 -7.58 9.47
C ASP A 165 9.58 -6.61 10.67
N ASP A 166 10.61 -5.75 10.71
CA ASP A 166 10.88 -4.79 11.79
C ASP A 166 10.24 -3.40 11.55
N ILE A 167 9.36 -3.29 10.54
CA ILE A 167 8.61 -2.06 10.26
C ILE A 167 7.69 -1.69 11.43
N THR A 168 7.67 -0.40 11.76
CA THR A 168 6.77 0.17 12.77
C THR A 168 6.09 1.42 12.19
N PRO A 169 4.99 1.90 12.79
CA PRO A 169 4.37 3.15 12.36
C PRO A 169 5.31 4.37 12.35
N ASP A 170 6.39 4.37 13.14
CA ASP A 170 7.38 5.45 13.17
C ASP A 170 8.26 5.49 11.91
N HIS A 171 8.30 4.41 11.12
CA HIS A 171 9.04 4.35 9.86
C HIS A 171 8.23 4.85 8.65
N LEU A 172 6.92 5.04 8.81
CA LEU A 172 6.02 5.41 7.72
C LEU A 172 6.09 6.90 7.38
N THR A 173 6.07 7.19 6.09
CA THR A 173 5.90 8.52 5.51
C THR A 173 4.78 8.47 4.47
N ALA A 174 3.90 9.47 4.47
CA ALA A 174 2.91 9.64 3.42
C ALA A 174 3.50 10.51 2.30
N PHE A 175 3.40 10.03 1.07
CA PHE A 175 3.90 10.68 -0.14
C PHE A 175 2.72 11.13 -1.00
N TYR A 176 2.62 12.44 -1.22
CA TYR A 176 1.68 13.03 -2.17
C TYR A 176 2.27 12.94 -3.58
N VAL A 177 1.68 12.09 -4.42
CA VAL A 177 2.04 11.94 -5.83
C VAL A 177 1.18 12.89 -6.65
N SER A 178 1.82 13.83 -7.34
CA SER A 178 1.16 14.88 -8.12
C SER A 178 0.47 14.32 -9.37
N GLU A 179 -0.46 15.11 -9.93
CA GLU A 179 -1.15 14.80 -11.18
C GLU A 179 -0.16 14.46 -12.31
N GLY A 180 -0.51 13.45 -13.12
CA GLY A 180 0.31 13.01 -14.26
C GLY A 180 1.49 12.10 -13.91
N TYR A 181 1.71 11.77 -12.64
CA TYR A 181 2.72 10.81 -12.21
C TYR A 181 2.11 9.53 -11.64
N GLY A 182 2.80 8.42 -11.86
CA GLY A 182 2.67 7.19 -11.09
C GLY A 182 3.84 7.00 -10.14
N LEU A 183 3.79 5.91 -9.39
CA LEU A 183 4.79 5.52 -8.42
C LEU A 183 5.28 4.11 -8.71
N TYR A 184 6.59 3.95 -8.82
CA TYR A 184 7.26 2.66 -8.76
C TYR A 184 7.92 2.49 -7.38
N ILE A 185 7.75 1.33 -6.77
CA ILE A 185 8.25 0.96 -5.45
C ILE A 185 9.23 -0.20 -5.65
N TYR A 186 10.43 -0.08 -5.08
CA TYR A 186 11.44 -1.13 -5.12
C TYR A 186 11.00 -2.36 -4.30
N PRO A 187 11.54 -3.56 -4.60
CA PRO A 187 11.37 -4.72 -3.72
C PRO A 187 11.87 -4.45 -2.30
N GLY A 188 11.20 -5.03 -1.30
CA GLY A 188 11.52 -4.88 0.12
C GLY A 188 10.48 -4.05 0.83
#